data_AF-A0A9W6EV75-F1
#
_entry.id   AF-A0A9W6EV75-F1
#
_cell.length_a   1.000
_cell.length_b   1.000
_cell.length_c   1.000
_cell.angle_alpha   90.00
_cell.angle_beta   90.00
_cell.angle_gamma   90.00
#
_symmetry.space_group_name_H-M   'P 1'
#
loop_
_entity.id
_entity.type
_entity.pdbx_description
1 polymer ?
#
loop_
_entity_poly.entity_id
_entity_poly.type
_entity_poly.pdbx_seq_one_letter_code
_entity_poly.pdbx_strand_id
1 'polypeptide(L)'
;MKGGEVMQVYVGYENAKIERPMKVLKGFEKTYLNTGESQNIKVKIPVKELAYWDVNSKSWKVEKIDYSIYVGNSSQNEDLQKLQISVK
;
A
#
# COMPACT_ATOMS: atom_id res chain seq x y z
N MET A 1 -5.72 25.17 -16.37
CA MET A 1 -4.33 24.76 -16.08
C MET A 1 -4.34 23.30 -15.65
N LYS A 2 -3.28 22.54 -15.93
CA LYS A 2 -3.18 21.13 -15.53
C LYS A 2 -2.74 21.03 -14.07
N GLY A 3 -3.44 20.24 -13.26
CA GLY A 3 -3.07 19.94 -11.87
C GLY A 3 -2.30 18.62 -11.77
N GLY A 4 -1.37 18.51 -10.82
CA GLY A 4 -0.66 17.26 -10.55
C GLY A 4 -1.13 16.66 -9.23
N GLU A 5 -1.39 15.36 -9.22
CA GLU A 5 -1.89 14.61 -8.06
C GLU A 5 -1.04 13.34 -7.86
N VAL A 6 -0.82 12.93 -6.62
CA VAL A 6 -0.06 11.70 -6.29
C VAL A 6 -0.95 10.75 -5.53
N MET A 7 -1.32 9.65 -6.16
CA MET A 7 -2.02 8.56 -5.48
C MET A 7 -1.01 7.65 -4.80
N GLN A 8 -1.27 7.32 -3.55
CA GLN A 8 -0.39 6.58 -2.65
C GLN A 8 -1.10 5.32 -2.19
N VAL A 9 -0.37 4.20 -2.15
CA VAL A 9 -0.87 2.91 -1.70
C VAL A 9 0.00 2.40 -0.55
N TYR A 10 -0.63 2.20 0.60
CA TYR A 10 0.01 1.66 1.79
C TYR A 10 -0.50 0.26 2.11
N VAL A 11 0.33 -0.50 2.82
CA VAL A 11 -0.04 -1.81 3.37
C VAL A 11 0.16 -1.83 4.87
N GLY A 12 -0.88 -2.21 5.61
CA GLY A 12 -0.87 -2.49 7.04
C GLY A 12 -0.93 -3.98 7.34
N TYR A 13 -0.45 -4.34 8.53
CA TYR A 13 -0.17 -5.71 8.94
C TYR A 13 -0.77 -6.01 10.32
N GLU A 14 -2.07 -5.78 10.49
CA GLU A 14 -2.77 -5.75 11.79
C GLU A 14 -2.62 -7.02 12.64
N ASN A 15 -2.30 -8.16 12.01
CA ASN A 15 -2.12 -9.46 12.67
C ASN A 15 -0.73 -10.08 12.42
N ALA A 16 0.29 -9.26 12.15
CA ALA A 16 1.64 -9.78 11.94
C ALA A 16 2.25 -10.39 13.21
N LYS A 17 3.04 -11.45 13.04
CA LYS A 17 3.82 -12.09 14.12
C LYS A 17 4.89 -11.21 14.74
N ILE A 18 5.31 -10.16 14.03
CA ILE A 18 6.33 -9.22 14.48
C ILE A 18 5.75 -7.82 14.52
N GLU A 19 6.35 -6.96 15.33
CA GLU A 19 6.03 -5.53 15.32
C GLU A 19 6.36 -4.93 13.95
N ARG A 20 5.42 -4.21 13.38
CA ARG A 20 5.54 -3.53 12.08
C ARG A 20 4.87 -2.16 12.17
N PRO A 21 5.28 -1.20 11.32
CA PRO A 21 4.55 0.06 11.21
C PRO A 21 3.06 -0.19 10.89
N MET A 22 2.17 0.65 11.42
CA MET A 22 0.73 0.57 11.18
C MET A 22 0.38 0.47 9.69
N LYS A 23 1.10 1.22 8.86
CA LYS A 23 1.04 1.16 7.40
C LYS A 23 2.38 1.54 6.79
N VAL A 24 2.71 0.92 5.66
CA VAL A 24 3.97 1.12 4.92
C VAL A 24 3.64 1.46 3.48
N LEU A 25 4.20 2.55 2.94
CA LEU A 25 4.02 2.92 1.54
C LEU A 25 4.65 1.84 0.65
N LYS A 26 3.86 1.27 -0.26
CA LYS A 26 4.31 0.21 -1.19
C LYS A 26 4.25 0.63 -2.65
N GLY A 27 3.55 1.70 -2.97
CA GLY A 27 3.59 2.28 -4.29
C GLY A 27 2.92 3.63 -4.34
N PHE A 28 3.24 4.39 -5.37
CA PHE A 28 2.58 5.64 -5.67
C PHE A 28 2.59 5.87 -7.18
N GLU A 29 1.63 6.63 -7.68
CA GLU A 29 1.56 7.04 -9.08
C GLU A 29 1.24 8.53 -9.14
N LYS A 30 2.10 9.29 -9.84
CA LYS A 30 1.85 10.71 -10.09
C LYS A 30 1.14 10.87 -11.42
N THR A 31 -0.03 11.48 -11.39
CA THR A 31 -0.79 11.82 -12.59
C THR A 31 -0.96 13.32 -12.72
N TYR A 32 -1.29 13.76 -13.93
CA TYR A 32 -1.64 15.13 -14.21
C TYR A 32 -2.99 15.14 -14.93
N LEU A 33 -3.93 15.94 -14.43
CA LEU A 33 -5.30 16.01 -14.94
C LEU A 33 -5.63 17.45 -15.36
N ASN A 34 -6.42 17.58 -16.42
CA ASN A 34 -7.13 18.80 -16.74
C ASN A 34 -8.40 18.94 -15.90
N THR A 35 -8.98 20.13 -15.87
CA THR A 35 -10.26 20.38 -15.19
C THR A 35 -11.34 19.45 -15.76
N GLY A 36 -11.97 18.64 -14.89
CA GLY A 36 -13.01 17.69 -15.27
C GLY A 36 -12.51 16.37 -15.86
N GLU A 37 -11.19 16.20 -16.03
CA GLU A 37 -10.61 14.94 -16.49
C GLU A 37 -10.58 13.90 -15.37
N SER A 38 -10.78 12.63 -15.74
CA SER A 38 -10.63 11.48 -14.85
C SER A 38 -9.73 10.45 -15.50
N GLN A 39 -8.85 9.83 -14.70
CA GLN A 39 -7.91 8.83 -15.19
C GLN A 39 -7.89 7.63 -14.26
N ASN A 40 -7.89 6.43 -14.85
CA ASN A 40 -7.61 5.20 -14.12
C ASN A 40 -6.10 5.02 -13.95
N ILE A 41 -5.67 4.84 -12.71
CA ILE A 41 -4.28 4.54 -12.38
C ILE A 41 -4.13 3.08 -11.95
N LYS A 42 -2.93 2.51 -12.13
CA LYS A 42 -2.62 1.15 -11.71
C LYS A 42 -1.30 1.15 -10.97
N VAL A 43 -1.35 0.84 -9.67
CA VAL A 43 -0.16 0.65 -8.84
C VAL A 43 0.07 -0.84 -8.66
N LYS A 44 1.25 -1.33 -9.06
CA LYS A 44 1.62 -2.74 -8.92
C LYS A 44 2.46 -2.91 -7.66
N ILE A 45 2.01 -3.77 -6.75
CA ILE A 45 2.75 -4.13 -5.54
C ILE A 45 3.09 -5.62 -5.62
N PRO A 46 4.35 -5.99 -5.89
CA PRO A 46 4.77 -7.38 -5.87
C PRO A 46 4.57 -8.00 -4.48
N VAL A 47 3.99 -9.21 -4.41
CA VAL A 47 3.75 -9.91 -3.13
C VAL A 47 5.02 -10.09 -2.29
N LYS A 48 6.18 -10.26 -2.95
CA LYS A 48 7.49 -10.34 -2.27
C LYS A 48 7.83 -9.11 -1.43
N GLU A 49 7.26 -7.94 -1.75
CA GLU A 49 7.49 -6.71 -0.99
C GLU A 49 6.71 -6.68 0.32
N LEU A 50 5.74 -7.58 0.51
CA LEU A 50 5.03 -7.73 1.78
C LEU A 50 5.86 -8.52 2.81
N ALA A 51 6.95 -9.14 2.36
CA ALA A 51 7.80 -9.97 3.18
C ALA A 51 8.46 -9.20 4.31
N TYR A 52 8.78 -9.93 5.37
CA TYR A 52 9.64 -9.48 6.45
C TYR A 52 10.85 -10.41 6.58
N TRP A 53 11.91 -9.92 7.21
CA TRP A 53 13.07 -10.74 7.52
C TRP A 53 12.80 -11.59 8.77
N ASP A 54 12.73 -12.91 8.61
CA ASP A 54 12.59 -13.84 9.73
C ASP A 54 13.98 -14.24 10.25
N VAL A 55 14.32 -13.74 11.44
CA VAL A 55 15.61 -13.98 12.10
C VAL A 55 15.87 -15.46 12.41
N ASN A 56 14.82 -16.25 12.66
CA ASN A 56 14.97 -17.66 13.03
C ASN A 56 15.39 -18.50 11.83
N SER A 57 14.81 -18.21 10.66
CA SER A 57 15.13 -18.91 9.41
C SER A 57 16.17 -18.22 8.55
N LYS A 58 16.63 -17.01 8.94
CA LYS A 58 17.54 -16.14 8.18
C LYS A 58 17.08 -15.97 6.73
N SER A 59 15.79 -15.72 6.54
CA SER A 59 15.18 -15.64 5.21
C SER A 59 14.04 -14.63 5.15
N TRP A 60 13.72 -14.16 3.94
CA TRP A 60 12.54 -13.33 3.69
C TRP A 60 11.29 -14.20 3.62
N LYS A 61 10.26 -13.85 4.43
CA LYS A 61 8.99 -14.56 4.45
C LYS A 61 7.82 -13.62 4.22
N VAL A 62 6.94 -14.01 3.31
CA VAL A 62 5.59 -13.43 3.19
C VAL A 62 4.68 -14.17 4.15
N GLU A 63 4.00 -13.41 4.98
CA GLU A 63 3.12 -13.97 6.00
C GLU A 63 1.74 -14.29 5.43
N LYS A 64 1.14 -15.40 5.88
CA LYS A 64 -0.23 -15.75 5.48
C LYS A 64 -1.22 -15.10 6.45
N ILE A 65 -1.38 -13.78 6.30
CA ILE A 65 -2.33 -12.96 7.05
C ILE A 65 -3.21 -12.18 6.08
N ASP A 66 -4.30 -11.63 6.62
CA ASP A 66 -5.02 -10.57 5.93
C ASP A 66 -4.22 -9.26 6.03
N TYR A 67 -4.09 -8.58 4.89
CA TYR A 67 -3.40 -7.32 4.75
C TYR A 67 -4.42 -6.21 4.55
N SER A 68 -4.23 -5.11 5.27
CA SER A 68 -4.97 -3.87 5.00
C SER A 68 -4.27 -3.10 3.90
N ILE A 69 -4.98 -2.78 2.82
CA ILE A 69 -4.52 -1.86 1.79
C ILE A 69 -5.20 -0.51 2.01
N TYR A 70 -4.40 0.55 2.02
CA TYR A 70 -4.88 1.92 2.14
C TYR A 70 -4.55 2.69 0.86
N VAL A 71 -5.52 3.41 0.30
CA VAL A 71 -5.36 4.17 -0.94
C VAL A 71 -5.86 5.60 -0.75
N GLY A 72 -5.07 6.59 -1.15
CA GLY A 72 -5.45 7.99 -1.06
C GLY A 72 -4.34 8.93 -1.55
N ASN A 73 -4.50 10.23 -1.33
CA ASN A 73 -3.52 11.23 -1.77
C ASN A 73 -2.55 11.70 -0.68
N SER A 74 -2.73 11.22 0.56
CA SER A 74 -1.85 11.56 1.67
C SER A 74 -1.71 10.37 2.63
N SER A 75 -0.82 10.51 3.61
CA SER A 75 -0.64 9.52 4.68
C SER A 75 -1.63 9.69 5.83
N GLN A 76 -2.48 10.73 5.83
CA GLN A 76 -3.46 10.96 6.89
C GLN A 76 -4.60 9.94 6.80
N ASN A 77 -5.20 9.58 7.93
CA ASN A 77 -6.20 8.51 7.94
C ASN A 77 -7.51 8.96 7.28
N GLU A 78 -7.85 10.25 7.35
CA GLU A 78 -9.07 10.80 6.78
C GLU A 78 -9.04 10.81 5.24
N ASP A 79 -7.84 10.83 4.66
CA ASP A 79 -7.61 10.88 3.21
C ASP A 79 -7.51 9.47 2.57
N LEU A 80 -7.59 8.41 3.39
CA LEU A 80 -7.34 7.03 2.96
C LEU A 80 -8.60 6.18 2.96
N GLN A 81 -8.85 5.52 1.83
CA GLN A 81 -9.77 4.40 1.74
C GLN A 81 -9.07 3.11 2.15
N LYS A 82 -9.69 2.33 3.04
CA LYS A 82 -9.18 1.05 3.53
C LYS A 82 -9.92 -0.11 2.87
N LEU A 83 -9.18 -1.11 2.44
CA LEU A 83 -9.69 -2.41 1.98
C LEU A 83 -8.85 -3.55 2.58
N GLN A 84 -9.44 -4.73 2.78
CA GLN A 84 -8.75 -5.91 3.29
C GLN A 84 -8.54 -6.92 2.16
N ILE A 85 -7.36 -7.51 2.09
CA ILE A 85 -7.04 -8.56 1.11
C ILE A 85 -6.36 -9.75 1.78
N SER A 86 -6.60 -10.95 1.25
CA SER A 86 -5.85 -12.15 1.61
C SER A 86 -4.94 -12.53 0.44
N VAL A 87 -3.65 -12.73 0.72
CA VAL A 87 -2.70 -13.24 -0.28
C VAL A 87 -2.69 -14.77 -0.20
N LYS A 88 -3.02 -15.43 -1.30
CA LYS A 88 -3.04 -16.90 -1.41
C LYS A 88 -1.63 -17.47 -1.60
#